data_AF-A0A822BTI2-F1
#
_entry.id   AF-A0A822BTI2-F1
#
_cell.length_a   1.000
_cell.length_b   1.000
_cell.length_c   1.000
_cell.angle_alpha   90.00
_cell.angle_beta   90.00
_cell.angle_gamma   90.00
#
_symmetry.space_group_name_H-M   'P 1'
#
loop_
_entity.id
_entity.type
_entity.pdbx_description
1 polymer ?
#
loop_
_entity_poly.entity_id
_entity_poly.type
_entity_poly.pdbx_seq_one_letter_code
_entity_poly.pdbx_strand_id
1 'polypeptide(L)'
;MPGTNCIQCPFHLWEFNGETGHCTKIPYIDGKIPEKGKIQTYPCVERHGMIMIWYHPLNEPPHYDAICIDELLGDRFEYRGVHRYPNIHMHLQEFAENAADFQHFQPLHGQMCIPWTQLQVPRIFIHHQASLEFSNYKPYI
;
A
#
# COMPACT_ATOMS: atom_id res chain seq x y z
N MET A 1 24.49 6.53 13.71
CA MET A 1 24.18 7.23 14.97
C MET A 1 23.24 6.33 15.75
N PRO A 2 23.38 6.12 17.06
CA PRO A 2 22.34 5.46 17.85
C PRO A 2 21.11 6.36 17.74
N GLY A 3 20.22 6.03 16.83
CA GLY A 3 19.17 6.94 16.38
C GLY A 3 18.13 7.06 17.46
N THR A 4 17.90 8.29 17.92
CA THR A 4 16.61 8.62 18.53
C THR A 4 15.53 8.21 17.53
N ASN A 5 14.40 7.62 17.97
CA ASN A 5 13.24 7.29 17.12
C ASN A 5 12.53 8.57 16.62
N CYS A 6 13.30 9.56 16.17
CA CYS A 6 12.87 10.88 15.78
C CYS A 6 13.35 11.21 14.37
N ILE A 7 12.50 11.88 13.60
CA ILE A 7 12.88 12.52 12.35
C ILE A 7 13.31 13.96 12.64
N GLN A 8 14.37 14.42 11.98
CA GLN A 8 14.84 15.79 12.10
C GLN A 8 14.46 16.61 10.86
N CYS A 9 13.82 17.75 11.07
CA CYS A 9 13.51 18.70 10.01
C CYS A 9 14.81 19.36 9.50
N PRO A 10 15.09 19.36 8.19
CA PRO A 10 16.35 19.88 7.65
C PRO A 10 16.47 21.41 7.71
N PHE A 11 15.37 22.13 7.98
CA PHE A 11 15.37 23.59 7.96
C PHE A 11 15.86 24.17 9.29
N HIS A 12 15.16 23.86 10.40
CA HIS A 12 15.46 24.40 11.73
C HIS A 12 15.92 23.32 12.72
N LEU A 13 16.14 22.10 12.25
CA LEU A 13 16.66 20.97 13.03
C LEU A 13 15.76 20.55 14.21
N TRP A 14 14.46 20.80 14.12
CA TRP A 14 13.48 20.28 15.08
C TRP A 14 13.39 18.76 14.95
N GLU A 15 13.36 18.06 16.07
CA GLU A 15 13.23 16.60 16.12
C GLU A 15 11.80 16.22 16.51
N PHE A 16 11.17 15.30 15.76
CA PHE A 16 9.82 14.80 16.01
C PHE A 16 9.84 13.28 16.20
N ASN A 17 9.28 12.79 17.30
CA ASN A 17 9.18 11.37 17.57
C ASN A 17 8.24 10.67 16.57
N GLY A 18 8.68 9.57 15.98
CA GLY A 18 7.94 8.88 14.90
C GLY A 18 6.66 8.17 15.36
N GLU A 19 6.59 7.75 16.62
CA GLU A 19 5.42 7.04 17.17
C GLU A 19 4.32 8.02 17.57
N THR A 20 4.69 9.10 18.25
CA THR A 20 3.75 10.03 18.87
C THR A 20 3.57 11.33 18.09
N GLY A 21 4.50 11.68 17.21
CA GLY A 21 4.53 12.93 16.45
C GLY A 21 4.95 14.15 17.28
N HIS A 22 5.22 14.00 18.58
CA HIS A 22 5.61 15.13 19.42
C HIS A 22 7.01 15.62 19.07
N CYS A 23 7.17 16.95 19.04
CA CYS A 23 8.45 17.62 18.98
C CYS A 23 9.23 17.33 20.27
N THR A 24 10.35 16.64 20.15
CA THR A 24 11.20 16.22 21.27
C THR A 24 12.37 17.17 21.48
N LYS A 25 12.73 17.98 20.47
CA LYS A 25 13.84 18.92 20.54
C LYS A 25 13.69 20.12 19.63
N ILE A 26 13.97 21.30 20.18
CA ILE A 26 14.19 22.55 19.43
C ILE A 26 15.59 23.04 19.81
N PRO A 27 16.60 22.99 18.91
CA PRO A 27 18.02 23.15 19.30
C PRO A 27 18.41 24.48 19.94
N TYR A 28 17.58 25.50 19.80
CA TYR A 28 17.86 26.88 20.21
C TYR A 28 16.91 27.37 21.32
N ILE A 29 16.24 26.45 22.03
CA ILE A 29 15.39 26.75 23.19
C ILE A 29 15.87 25.90 24.37
N ASP A 30 16.29 26.55 25.45
CA ASP A 30 16.72 25.89 26.71
C ASP A 30 15.56 25.63 27.68
N GLY A 31 14.34 25.55 27.16
CA GLY A 31 13.09 25.53 27.93
C GLY A 31 12.08 24.48 27.46
N LYS A 32 10.87 24.53 28.04
CA LYS A 32 9.78 23.59 27.72
C LYS A 32 9.36 23.76 26.25
N ILE A 33 9.39 22.66 25.50
CA ILE A 33 8.83 22.61 24.15
C ILE A 33 7.30 22.75 24.23
N PRO A 34 6.67 23.60 23.39
CA PRO A 34 5.22 23.74 23.39
C PRO A 34 4.52 22.41 23.13
N GLU A 35 3.45 22.09 23.87
CA GLU A 35 2.66 20.86 23.67
C GLU A 35 2.02 20.78 22.27
N LYS A 36 1.79 21.94 21.65
CA LYS A 36 1.30 22.06 20.27
C LYS A 36 2.37 21.76 19.21
N GLY A 37 3.65 21.62 19.60
CA GLY A 37 4.70 21.15 18.72
C GLY A 37 4.50 19.66 18.43
N LYS A 38 3.56 19.34 17.54
CA LYS A 38 3.18 17.97 17.20
C LYS A 38 2.85 17.88 15.71
N ILE A 39 3.29 16.80 15.07
CA ILE A 39 2.91 16.45 13.69
C ILE A 39 1.91 15.28 13.68
N GLN A 40 1.19 15.15 12.58
CA GLN A 40 0.33 13.99 12.35
C GLN A 40 1.19 12.72 12.22
N THR A 41 0.78 11.66 12.91
CA THR A 41 1.31 10.31 12.72
C THR A 41 0.24 9.41 12.11
N TYR A 42 0.66 8.39 11.38
CA TYR A 42 -0.26 7.40 10.82
C TYR A 42 0.07 6.03 11.40
N PRO A 43 -0.93 5.25 11.85
CA PRO A 43 -0.70 3.86 12.20
C PRO A 43 -0.11 3.14 11.00
N CYS A 44 0.96 2.39 11.22
CA CYS A 44 1.60 1.61 10.17
C CYS A 44 1.99 0.23 10.68
N VAL A 45 2.08 -0.71 9.75
CA VAL A 45 2.58 -2.05 10.01
C VAL A 45 3.56 -2.46 8.91
N GLU A 46 4.54 -3.26 9.30
CA GLU A 46 5.47 -3.89 8.37
C GLU A 46 5.06 -5.35 8.16
N ARG A 47 4.64 -5.70 6.94
CA ARG A 47 4.21 -7.06 6.58
C ARG A 47 4.64 -7.37 5.16
N HIS A 48 5.05 -8.61 4.90
CA HIS A 48 5.43 -9.10 3.57
C HIS A 48 6.50 -8.25 2.85
N GLY A 49 7.42 -7.63 3.61
CA GLY A 49 8.43 -6.72 3.05
C GLY A 49 7.87 -5.37 2.57
N MET A 50 6.65 -5.01 2.99
CA MET A 50 5.97 -3.77 2.67
C MET A 50 5.64 -2.99 3.95
N ILE A 51 5.65 -1.65 3.85
CA ILE A 51 5.12 -0.75 4.87
C ILE A 51 3.70 -0.39 4.47
N MET A 52 2.73 -0.75 5.30
CA MET A 52 1.32 -0.41 5.08
C MET A 52 0.91 0.70 6.05
N ILE A 53 0.21 1.72 5.54
CA ILE A 53 -0.17 2.91 6.31
C ILE A 53 -1.70 2.98 6.36
N TRP A 54 -2.25 3.17 7.55
CA TRP A 54 -3.67 3.45 7.74
C TRP A 54 -3.96 4.93 7.52
N TYR A 55 -4.94 5.21 6.67
CA TYR A 55 -5.46 6.54 6.45
C TYR A 55 -6.97 6.58 6.72
N HIS A 56 -7.40 7.54 7.54
CA HIS A 56 -8.80 7.89 7.72
C HIS A 56 -8.94 9.41 7.61
N PRO A 57 -9.94 9.96 6.89
CA PRO A 57 -10.10 11.41 6.72
C PRO A 57 -10.29 12.16 8.04
N LEU A 58 -10.84 11.50 9.07
CA LEU A 58 -11.02 12.04 10.41
C LEU A 58 -9.93 11.59 11.41
N ASN A 59 -8.88 10.93 10.92
CA ASN A 59 -7.79 10.37 11.72
C ASN A 59 -8.27 9.39 12.82
N GLU A 60 -9.27 8.57 12.48
CA GLU A 60 -9.75 7.49 13.35
C GLU A 60 -8.78 6.29 13.31
N PRO A 61 -8.68 5.51 14.40
CA PRO A 61 -7.84 4.33 14.44
C PRO A 61 -8.31 3.25 13.43
N PRO A 62 -7.47 2.28 13.07
CA PRO A 62 -7.85 1.18 12.19
C PRO A 62 -9.06 0.41 12.73
N HIS A 63 -10.09 0.25 11.90
CA HIS A 63 -11.27 -0.57 12.23
C HIS A 63 -11.07 -2.05 11.89
N TYR A 64 -10.02 -2.36 11.13
CA TYR A 64 -9.59 -3.70 10.75
C TYR A 64 -8.06 -3.74 10.71
N ASP A 65 -7.51 -4.93 10.90
CA ASP A 65 -6.06 -5.14 10.78
C ASP A 65 -5.64 -5.21 9.31
N ALA A 66 -4.38 -4.88 9.03
CA ALA A 66 -3.82 -5.07 7.70
C ALA A 66 -3.87 -6.55 7.31
N ILE A 67 -4.08 -6.86 6.04
CA ILE A 67 -4.18 -8.24 5.57
C ILE A 67 -2.85 -8.97 5.86
N CYS A 68 -2.94 -10.11 6.55
CA CYS A 68 -1.84 -11.06 6.70
C CYS A 68 -2.15 -12.32 5.90
N ILE A 69 -1.25 -12.69 4.99
CA ILE A 69 -1.28 -13.95 4.23
C ILE A 69 -0.11 -14.77 4.76
N ASP A 70 -0.40 -15.75 5.62
CA ASP A 70 0.63 -16.51 6.34
C ASP A 70 1.46 -17.37 5.39
N GLU A 71 0.87 -17.81 4.27
CA GLU A 71 1.56 -18.63 3.27
C GLU A 71 2.73 -17.89 2.61
N LEU A 72 2.70 -16.55 2.58
CA LEU A 72 3.79 -15.72 2.06
C LEU A 72 4.99 -15.60 3.02
N LEU A 73 4.86 -16.06 4.27
CA LEU A 73 5.93 -16.03 5.27
C LEU A 73 6.77 -17.30 5.27
N GLY A 74 6.28 -18.36 4.62
CA GLY A 74 6.98 -19.64 4.47
C GLY A 74 7.95 -19.68 3.29
N ASP A 75 8.57 -20.84 3.09
CA ASP A 75 9.50 -21.14 2.00
C ASP A 75 8.79 -21.56 0.69
N ARG A 76 7.46 -21.66 0.71
CA ARG A 76 6.66 -22.09 -0.44
C ARG A 76 6.69 -21.11 -1.60
N PHE A 77 6.93 -19.82 -1.33
CA PHE A 77 6.93 -18.77 -2.35
C PHE A 77 8.30 -18.13 -2.49
N GLU A 78 8.68 -17.85 -3.73
CA GLU A 78 9.92 -17.16 -4.07
C GLU A 78 9.60 -15.73 -4.52
N TYR A 79 10.31 -14.75 -3.97
CA TYR A 79 10.18 -13.36 -4.39
C TYR A 79 10.70 -13.19 -5.83
N ARG A 80 9.80 -12.84 -6.76
CA ARG A 80 10.10 -12.67 -8.20
C ARG A 80 10.45 -11.23 -8.60
N GLY A 81 10.51 -10.30 -7.64
CA GLY A 81 10.79 -8.88 -7.89
C GLY A 81 9.61 -7.97 -7.60
N VAL A 82 9.86 -6.66 -7.73
CA VAL A 82 8.85 -5.61 -7.59
C VAL A 82 8.83 -4.76 -8.86
N HIS A 83 7.63 -4.52 -9.39
CA HIS A 83 7.44 -3.61 -10.49
C HIS A 83 6.79 -2.32 -9.97
N ARG A 84 7.48 -1.18 -10.11
CA ARG A 84 6.98 0.12 -9.64
C ARG A 84 6.78 1.05 -10.83
N TYR A 85 5.54 1.46 -11.05
CA TYR A 85 5.22 2.59 -11.93
C TYR A 85 4.92 3.81 -11.06
N PRO A 86 5.82 4.80 -11.01
CA PRO A 86 5.70 5.90 -10.06
C PRO A 86 4.54 6.85 -10.39
N ASN A 87 4.15 6.96 -11.66
CA ASN A 87 3.12 7.89 -12.11
C ASN A 87 2.14 7.19 -13.05
N ILE A 88 0.90 7.02 -12.59
CA ILE A 88 -0.23 6.65 -13.43
C ILE A 88 -1.29 7.74 -13.25
N HIS A 89 -1.64 8.41 -14.33
CA HIS A 89 -2.63 9.49 -14.32
C HIS A 89 -4.05 8.90 -14.39
N MET A 90 -4.49 8.26 -13.31
CA MET A 90 -5.83 7.68 -13.21
C MET A 90 -6.38 7.85 -11.79
N HIS A 91 -7.71 7.86 -11.66
CA HIS A 91 -8.35 7.79 -10.35
C HIS A 91 -8.35 6.34 -9.85
N LEU A 92 -8.25 6.13 -8.52
CA LEU A 92 -8.22 4.77 -7.93
C LEU A 92 -9.50 3.97 -8.25
N GLN A 93 -10.63 4.64 -8.42
CA GLN A 93 -11.89 3.99 -8.80
C GLN A 93 -11.81 3.32 -10.18
N GLU A 94 -11.16 3.94 -11.16
CA GLU A 94 -11.00 3.37 -12.51
C GLU A 94 -10.24 2.04 -12.47
N PHE A 95 -9.27 1.91 -11.54
CA PHE A 95 -8.56 0.66 -11.31
C PHE A 95 -9.48 -0.39 -10.67
N ALA A 96 -10.33 0.02 -9.72
CA ALA A 96 -11.27 -0.88 -9.06
C ALA A 96 -12.37 -1.40 -10.01
N GLU A 97 -12.83 -0.58 -10.96
CA GLU A 97 -13.86 -0.95 -11.94
C GLU A 97 -13.40 -2.10 -12.86
N ASN A 98 -12.10 -2.22 -13.11
CA ASN A 98 -11.52 -3.32 -13.87
C ASN A 98 -11.84 -4.70 -13.27
N ALA A 99 -12.00 -4.80 -11.94
CA ALA A 99 -12.31 -6.06 -11.28
C ALA A 99 -13.73 -6.58 -11.60
N ALA A 100 -14.66 -5.70 -11.94
CA ALA A 100 -16.04 -6.06 -12.25
C ALA A 100 -16.30 -6.27 -13.75
N ASP A 101 -15.48 -5.68 -14.62
CA ASP A 101 -15.61 -5.82 -16.07
C ASP A 101 -15.01 -7.15 -16.55
N PHE A 102 -15.76 -8.25 -16.52
CA PHE A 102 -15.25 -9.51 -17.07
C PHE A 102 -15.05 -9.47 -18.59
N GLN A 103 -15.70 -8.53 -19.30
CA GLN A 103 -15.73 -8.53 -20.76
C GLN A 103 -14.39 -8.12 -21.36
N HIS A 104 -13.57 -7.36 -20.62
CA HIS A 104 -12.22 -6.97 -21.07
C HIS A 104 -11.23 -8.13 -21.16
N PHE A 105 -11.50 -9.28 -20.53
CA PHE A 105 -10.57 -10.42 -20.53
C PHE A 105 -10.32 -10.97 -21.94
N GLN A 106 -11.34 -11.07 -22.78
CA GLN A 106 -11.13 -11.57 -24.14
C GLN A 106 -10.24 -10.64 -24.99
N PRO A 107 -10.51 -9.32 -25.10
CA PRO A 107 -9.68 -8.43 -25.91
C PRO A 107 -8.31 -8.12 -25.30
N LEU A 108 -8.16 -8.06 -23.97
CA LEU A 108 -6.87 -7.71 -23.33
C LEU A 108 -6.01 -8.93 -22.94
N HIS A 109 -6.63 -10.06 -22.60
CA HIS A 109 -5.94 -11.26 -22.10
C HIS A 109 -6.07 -12.48 -23.03
N GLY A 110 -6.83 -12.39 -24.13
CA GLY A 110 -7.03 -13.50 -25.07
C GLY A 110 -5.76 -13.93 -25.85
N GLN A 111 -4.68 -13.15 -25.77
CA GLN A 111 -3.38 -13.49 -26.35
C GLN A 111 -2.37 -13.78 -25.24
N MET A 112 -1.73 -14.95 -25.31
CA MET A 112 -0.69 -15.32 -24.35
C MET A 112 0.60 -14.55 -24.65
N CYS A 113 1.07 -13.76 -23.69
CA CYS A 113 2.38 -13.12 -23.74
C CYS A 113 3.37 -13.87 -22.85
N ILE A 114 4.63 -13.96 -23.28
CA ILE A 114 5.73 -14.38 -22.42
C ILE A 114 5.83 -13.35 -21.30
N PRO A 115 5.77 -13.77 -20.02
CA PRO A 115 5.90 -12.86 -18.88
C PRO A 115 7.09 -11.90 -19.06
N TRP A 116 6.96 -10.67 -18.56
CA TRP A 116 8.01 -9.63 -18.55
C TRP A 116 8.50 -9.10 -19.91
N THR A 117 8.13 -9.71 -21.04
CA THR A 117 8.67 -9.34 -22.37
C THR A 117 7.66 -8.71 -23.32
N GLN A 118 6.35 -8.79 -22.98
CA GLN A 118 5.23 -8.43 -23.86
C GLN A 118 5.20 -9.18 -25.21
N LEU A 119 6.08 -10.16 -25.43
CA LEU A 119 6.14 -10.94 -26.66
C LEU A 119 4.99 -11.94 -26.70
N GLN A 120 4.19 -11.89 -27.77
CA GLN A 120 3.10 -12.84 -27.98
C GLN A 120 3.64 -14.21 -28.38
N VAL A 121 3.11 -15.28 -27.78
CA VAL A 121 3.42 -16.65 -28.19
C VAL A 121 2.65 -16.96 -29.48
N PRO A 122 3.33 -17.23 -30.61
CA PRO A 122 2.65 -17.45 -31.87
C PRO A 122 1.68 -18.64 -31.81
N ARG A 123 0.50 -18.49 -32.42
CA ARG A 123 -0.50 -19.56 -32.62
C ARG A 123 -1.16 -20.11 -31.33
N ILE A 124 -1.01 -19.45 -30.18
CA ILE A 124 -1.75 -19.77 -28.96
C ILE A 124 -2.81 -18.69 -28.71
N PHE A 125 -4.07 -19.13 -28.57
CA PHE A 125 -5.20 -18.28 -28.22
C PHE A 125 -5.84 -18.78 -26.93
N ILE A 126 -6.22 -17.84 -26.07
CA ILE A 126 -6.94 -18.12 -24.83
C ILE A 126 -8.38 -17.64 -25.02
N HIS A 127 -9.32 -18.54 -24.78
CA HIS A 127 -10.75 -18.24 -24.79
C HIS A 127 -11.24 -18.18 -23.35
N HIS A 128 -11.64 -16.99 -22.90
CA HIS A 128 -12.20 -16.80 -21.57
C HIS A 128 -13.71 -17.07 -21.63
N GLN A 129 -14.19 -17.96 -20.76
CA GLN A 129 -15.60 -18.15 -20.46
C GLN A 129 -15.80 -17.86 -18.98
N ALA A 130 -16.70 -16.93 -18.66
CA ALA A 130 -17.03 -16.56 -17.29
C ALA A 130 -18.51 -16.80 -17.01
N SER A 131 -18.81 -17.32 -15.83
CA SER A 131 -20.16 -17.41 -15.27
C SER A 131 -20.18 -16.59 -13.97
N LEU A 132 -21.23 -15.80 -13.78
CA LEU A 132 -21.40 -15.00 -12.58
C LEU A 132 -22.47 -15.64 -11.70
N GLU A 133 -22.10 -15.94 -10.45
CA GLU A 133 -23.02 -16.43 -9.43
C GLU A 133 -22.99 -15.46 -8.25
N PHE A 134 -24.14 -14.91 -7.89
CA PHE A 134 -24.26 -14.03 -6.75
C PHE A 134 -24.40 -14.85 -5.48
N SER A 135 -23.47 -14.67 -4.54
CA SER A 135 -23.60 -15.22 -3.21
C SER A 135 -24.68 -14.47 -2.42
N ASN A 136 -25.38 -15.19 -1.55
CA ASN A 136 -26.29 -14.59 -0.56
C ASN A 136 -25.53 -13.95 0.63
N TYR A 137 -24.20 -14.04 0.64
CA TYR A 137 -23.35 -13.46 1.66
C TYR A 137 -23.38 -11.93 1.60
N LYS A 138 -23.66 -11.29 2.73
CA LYS A 138 -23.60 -9.84 2.92
C LYS A 138 -22.36 -9.52 3.77
N PRO A 139 -21.24 -9.11 3.17
CA PRO A 139 -20.09 -8.69 3.94
C PRO A 139 -20.41 -7.31 4.53
N TYR A 140 -20.51 -7.23 5.86
CA TYR A 140 -20.47 -6.00 6.66
C TYR A 140 -21.66 -5.04 6.46
N ILE A 141 -22.66 -5.19 7.34
CA ILE A 141 -23.58 -4.09 7.74
C ILE A 141 -23.00 -3.48 9.01
#